data_AF-A0A7X5BC85-F1
#
_entry.id   AF-A0A7X5BC85-F1
#
_cell.length_a   1.000
_cell.length_b   1.000
_cell.length_c   1.000
_cell.angle_alpha   90.00
_cell.angle_beta   90.00
_cell.angle_gamma   90.00
#
_symmetry.space_group_name_H-M   'P 1'
#
loop_
_entity.id
_entity.type
_entity.pdbx_description
1 polymer ?
#
loop_
_entity_poly.entity_id
_entity_poly.type
_entity_poly.pdbx_seq_one_letter_code
_entity_poly.pdbx_strand_id
1 'polypeptide(L)' 'MMLKKYLIILLLGACWPMSYAFGEELTEVSQGFEITVNINTASAEEMATLLQGIGLQKAQAIVEYREQNGA' A
#
# COMPACT_ATOMS: atom_id res chain seq x y z
N MET A 1 -44.62 -19.37 -37.29
CA MET A 1 -44.70 -18.87 -35.88
C MET A 1 -43.46 -19.19 -35.05
N MET A 2 -42.71 -20.26 -35.32
CA MET A 2 -41.52 -20.61 -34.52
C MET A 2 -40.23 -19.87 -34.88
N LEU A 3 -40.10 -19.36 -36.11
CA LEU A 3 -38.89 -18.62 -36.55
C LEU A 3 -38.71 -17.26 -35.85
N LYS A 4 -39.81 -16.55 -35.54
CA LYS A 4 -39.78 -15.31 -34.74
C LYS A 4 -39.37 -15.55 -33.29
N LYS A 5 -39.63 -16.75 -32.75
CA LYS A 5 -39.29 -17.13 -31.37
C LYS A 5 -37.77 -17.30 -31.20
N TYR A 6 -37.10 -17.87 -32.20
CA TYR A 6 -35.64 -17.96 -32.23
C TYR A 6 -34.96 -16.61 -32.47
N LEU A 7 -35.62 -15.69 -33.17
CA LEU A 7 -35.12 -14.33 -33.40
C LEU A 7 -35.07 -13.50 -32.10
N ILE A 8 -35.99 -13.73 -31.16
CA ILE A 8 -35.99 -13.12 -29.81
C ILE A 8 -34.92 -13.75 -28.91
N ILE A 9 -34.70 -15.07 -28.99
CA ILE A 9 -33.66 -15.78 -28.23
C ILE A 9 -32.25 -15.35 -28.69
N LEU A 10 -32.07 -15.11 -29.99
CA LEU A 10 -30.81 -14.60 -30.56
C LEU A 10 -30.54 -13.13 -30.18
N LEU A 11 -31.58 -12.34 -29.93
CA LEU A 11 -31.47 -10.93 -29.53
C LEU A 11 -31.19 -10.74 -28.03
N LEU A 12 -31.64 -11.68 -27.17
CA LEU A 12 -31.38 -11.66 -25.73
C LEU A 12 -30.02 -12.29 -25.33
N GLY A 13 -29.44 -13.18 -26.16
CA GLY A 13 -28.14 -13.81 -25.88
C GLY A 13 -26.91 -12.93 -26.13
N ALA A 14 -27.07 -11.77 -26.79
CA ALA A 14 -25.98 -10.84 -27.07
C ALA A 14 -25.58 -9.96 -25.86
N CYS A 15 -26.34 -10.04 -24.76
CA CYS A 15 -26.02 -9.38 -23.50
C CYS A 15 -25.69 -10.41 -22.41
N TRP A 16 -24.98 -11.49 -22.75
CA TRP A 16 -24.11 -12.05 -21.74
C TRP A 16 -22.93 -11.10 -21.57
N PRO A 17 -22.66 -10.63 -20.36
CA PRO A 17 -21.60 -9.69 -20.12
C PRO A 17 -20.28 -10.40 -20.43
N MET A 18 -19.76 -10.20 -21.64
CA MET A 18 -18.34 -10.37 -21.93
C MET A 18 -17.59 -9.18 -21.32
N SER A 19 -17.82 -8.92 -20.04
CA SER A 19 -16.94 -8.11 -19.21
C SER A 19 -15.98 -9.07 -18.51
N TYR A 20 -15.15 -9.74 -19.31
CA TYR A 20 -13.85 -10.19 -18.86
C TYR A 20 -12.84 -9.13 -19.28
N ALA A 21 -12.95 -7.94 -18.70
CA ALA A 21 -11.78 -7.09 -18.55
C ALA A 21 -11.29 -7.36 -17.13
N PHE A 22 -10.44 -8.38 -17.03
CA PHE A 22 -9.55 -8.62 -15.92
C PHE A 22 -8.85 -7.29 -15.60
N GLY A 23 -9.36 -6.58 -14.61
CA GLY A 23 -8.60 -5.51 -14.01
C GLY A 23 -7.41 -6.18 -13.36
N GLU A 24 -6.23 -6.03 -13.95
CA GLU A 24 -5.01 -6.06 -13.14
C GLU A 24 -5.18 -4.95 -12.11
N GLU A 25 -5.70 -5.33 -10.95
CA GLU A 25 -5.44 -4.60 -9.73
C GLU A 25 -3.92 -4.64 -9.63
N LEU A 26 -3.30 -3.50 -9.98
CA LEU A 26 -1.94 -3.17 -9.63
C LEU A 26 -1.89 -3.21 -8.10
N THR A 27 -1.81 -4.42 -7.56
CA THR A 27 -1.25 -4.67 -6.26
C THR A 27 0.20 -4.26 -6.43
N GLU A 28 0.45 -2.96 -6.24
CA GLU A 28 1.74 -2.51 -5.76
C GLU A 28 1.95 -3.27 -4.45
N VAL A 29 2.45 -4.48 -4.56
CA VAL A 29 3.15 -5.16 -3.50
C VAL A 29 4.44 -4.36 -3.38
N SER A 30 4.32 -3.18 -2.76
CA SER A 30 5.44 -2.53 -2.12
C SER A 30 5.90 -3.53 -1.07
N GLN A 31 6.75 -4.46 -1.47
CA GLN A 31 7.70 -5.10 -0.58
C GLN A 31 8.72 -4.03 -0.18
N GLY A 32 8.23 -2.93 0.39
CA GLY A 32 9.04 -1.96 1.07
C GLY A 32 9.59 -2.67 2.28
N PHE A 33 10.90 -2.82 2.32
CA PHE A 33 11.57 -3.25 3.53
C PHE A 33 11.18 -2.24 4.62
N GLU A 34 10.43 -2.67 5.62
CA GLU A 34 10.02 -1.80 6.72
C GLU A 34 11.24 -1.56 7.62
N ILE A 35 11.88 -0.41 7.45
CA ILE A 35 13.09 -0.06 8.21
C ILE A 35 12.66 0.28 9.63
N THR A 36 12.85 -0.67 10.55
CA THR A 36 12.56 -0.49 11.97
C THR A 36 13.84 -0.10 12.71
N VAL A 37 13.75 0.96 13.52
CA VAL A 37 14.85 1.44 14.37
C VAL A 37 14.39 1.46 15.82
N ASN A 38 15.20 0.94 16.74
CA ASN A 38 14.89 0.96 18.17
C ASN A 38 15.23 2.34 18.76
N ILE A 39 14.20 3.14 19.09
CA ILE A 39 14.35 4.50 19.62
C ILE A 39 15.07 4.58 20.97
N ASN A 40 15.12 3.50 21.75
CA ASN A 40 15.76 3.49 23.06
C ASN A 40 17.27 3.27 22.98
N THR A 41 17.76 2.71 21.88
CA THR A 41 19.18 2.36 21.72
C THR A 41 19.85 3.02 20.52
N ALA A 42 19.10 3.31 19.46
CA ALA A 42 19.65 3.87 18.22
C ALA A 42 20.31 5.24 18.45
N SER A 43 21.31 5.54 17.63
CA SER A 43 21.94 6.87 17.62
C SER A 43 21.07 7.88 16.87
N ALA A 44 21.32 9.17 17.11
CA ALA A 44 20.64 10.23 16.38
C ALA A 44 20.94 10.17 14.86
N GLU A 45 22.17 9.79 14.49
CA GLU A 45 22.59 9.67 13.09
C GLU A 45 21.91 8.48 12.42
N GLU A 46 21.79 7.35 13.12
CA GLU A 46 21.10 6.15 12.64
C GLU A 46 19.63 6.44 12.37
N MET A 47 18.92 7.06 13.33
CA MET A 47 17.53 7.47 13.15
C MET A 47 17.37 8.46 11.99
N ALA A 48 18.26 9.45 11.85
CA ALA A 48 18.18 10.45 10.80
C ALA A 48 18.48 9.89 9.40
N THR A 49 19.27 8.81 9.32
CA THR A 49 19.64 8.17 8.06
C THR A 49 18.56 7.17 7.61
N LEU A 50 18.02 6.41 8.56
CA LEU A 50 17.14 5.28 8.29
C LEU A 50 15.65 5.66 8.26
N LEU A 51 15.23 6.69 8.99
CA LEU A 51 13.82 7.06 9.12
C LEU A 51 13.48 8.26 8.23
N GLN A 52 12.56 8.04 7.30
CA GLN A 52 12.05 9.10 6.45
C GLN A 52 11.31 10.16 7.28
N GLY A 53 11.69 11.44 7.15
CA GLY A 53 11.04 12.57 7.84
C GLY A 53 11.57 12.88 9.24
N ILE A 54 12.52 12.08 9.74
CA ILE A 54 13.32 12.37 10.94
C ILE A 54 14.67 12.91 10.46
N GLY A 55 14.90 14.21 10.62
CA GLY A 55 16.23 14.81 10.39
C GLY A 55 17.07 14.78 11.67
N LEU A 56 18.35 15.13 11.56
CA LEU A 56 19.30 15.11 12.69
C LEU A 56 18.79 15.86 13.93
N GLN A 57 18.21 17.05 13.76
CA GLN A 57 17.64 17.82 14.88
C GLN A 57 16.52 17.08 15.62
N LYS A 58 15.59 16.44 14.88
CA LYS A 58 14.52 15.67 15.51
C LYS A 58 15.08 14.43 16.19
N ALA A 59 16.03 13.75 15.56
CA ALA A 59 16.69 12.58 16.11
C ALA A 59 17.45 12.91 17.42
N GLN A 60 18.15 14.05 17.47
CA GLN A 60 18.81 14.56 18.67
C GLN A 60 17.79 14.85 19.79
N ALA A 61 16.69 15.54 19.47
CA ALA A 61 15.64 15.81 20.46
C ALA A 61 15.05 14.52 21.05
N ILE A 62 14.94 13.43 20.26
CA ILE A 62 14.49 12.11 20.76
C ILE A 62 15.51 11.54 21.75
N VAL A 63 16.81 11.59 21.42
CA VAL A 63 17.89 11.11 22.30
C VAL A 63 17.93 11.92 23.60
N GLU A 64 17.89 13.24 23.51
CA GLU A 64 17.84 14.13 24.68
C GLU A 64 16.63 13.85 25.55
N TYR A 65 15.46 13.64 24.93
CA TYR A 65 14.23 13.33 25.65
C TYR A 65 14.36 12.02 26.45
N ARG A 66 14.84 10.93 25.85
CA ARG A 66 15.01 9.64 26.57
C ARG A 66 16.09 9.73 27.66
N GLU A 67 17.13 10.52 27.46
CA GLU A 67 18.16 10.75 28.49
C GLU A 67 17.60 11.50 29.70
N GLN A 68 16.67 12.43 29.49
CA GLN A 68 16.05 13.22 30.55
C GLN A 68 14.88 12.52 31.24
N ASN A 69 14.12 11.69 30.51
CA ASN A 69 12.86 11.11 30.99
C ASN A 69 12.95 9.61 31.29
N GLY A 70 14.11 8.98 31.05
CA GLY A 70 14.35 7.57 31.29
C GLY A 70 14.26 6.73 30.02
N ALA A 71 15.09 5.68 30.00
CA ALA A 71 15.07 4.59 29.03
C ALA A 71 14.24 3.41 29.54
#